data_AF-A0A4S8MPH3-F1
#
_entry.id   AF-A0A4S8MPH3-F1
#
_cell.length_a   1.000
_cell.length_b   1.000
_cell.length_c   1.000
_cell.angle_alpha   90.00
_cell.angle_beta   90.00
_cell.angle_gamma   90.00
#
_symmetry.space_group_name_H-M   'P 1'
#
loop_
_entity.id
_entity.type
_entity.pdbx_description
1 polymer ?
#
loop_
_entity_poly.entity_id
_entity_poly.type
_entity_poly.pdbx_seq_one_letter_code
_entity_poly.pdbx_strand_id
1 'polypeptide(L)'
;SAAPSRAVSNAATASRSRSTSVLPATAPEPTEEPDPGQPDKEDDKDKLYCVCETKYDEDKSMIACDKCDEWYHTQCINIPDHQVDLIDQFFCPPCIAKNPNADLKTTYKTRCLYGLDHPDPTSPKSCHKPARAFSKYCSDECGVSNLRKRIDVFAKKGGDKDELWQAVKNAEKRQGLVKCVKDDHSVQVITPTQGVKHKEMNRLDRLLDDIQKMREELDRGLDIILWREKLISLASGRAEKLSTCGWDQRLCFSDEDWAEYGEGVLDTYEDQAMEVDEEGEWWCPGNPDCERHCGWQSLRLKELDKEKGRKEDALARLTSKEREIRKRIEDTISDSINR
;
A
#
# COMPACT_ATOMS: atom_id res chain seq x y z
N SER A 1 20.65 -16.03 -21.55
CA SER A 1 19.18 -16.15 -21.55
C SER A 1 18.67 -15.63 -20.22
N ALA A 2 18.27 -14.36 -20.19
CA ALA A 2 17.94 -13.63 -18.98
C ALA A 2 16.43 -13.36 -18.93
N ALA A 3 15.78 -13.80 -17.86
CA ALA A 3 14.39 -13.51 -17.51
C ALA A 3 14.28 -12.09 -16.93
N PRO A 4 13.20 -11.32 -17.22
CA PRO A 4 12.92 -10.10 -16.50
C PRO A 4 11.89 -10.31 -15.37
N SER A 5 12.13 -9.56 -14.30
CA SER A 5 11.46 -9.53 -13.01
C SER A 5 10.10 -8.82 -13.03
N ARG A 6 9.16 -9.31 -12.21
CA ARG A 6 7.86 -8.69 -11.91
C ARG A 6 8.02 -7.62 -10.82
N ALA A 7 7.48 -6.42 -11.05
CA ALA A 7 7.36 -5.36 -10.05
C ALA A 7 5.94 -5.32 -9.47
N VAL A 8 5.87 -5.26 -8.14
CA VAL A 8 4.65 -5.19 -7.32
C VAL A 8 4.28 -3.71 -7.13
N SER A 9 3.00 -3.35 -7.18
CA SER A 9 2.53 -1.98 -6.89
C SER A 9 1.41 -2.01 -5.84
N ASN A 10 1.65 -1.32 -4.73
CA ASN A 10 0.78 -1.19 -3.56
C ASN A 10 -0.49 -0.38 -3.84
N ALA A 11 -1.57 -0.82 -3.20
CA ALA A 11 -2.88 -0.18 -3.17
C ALA A 11 -2.88 1.13 -2.37
N ALA A 12 -3.56 2.14 -2.90
CA ALA A 12 -4.06 3.29 -2.15
C ALA A 12 -5.51 3.58 -2.56
N THR A 13 -6.30 3.92 -1.55
CA THR A 13 -7.76 4.10 -1.51
C THR A 13 -8.32 4.99 -2.63
N ALA A 14 -9.27 4.44 -3.40
CA ALA A 14 -10.02 5.17 -4.43
C ALA A 14 -11.52 4.92 -4.32
N SER A 15 -12.28 6.02 -4.33
CA SER A 15 -13.73 6.04 -4.48
C SER A 15 -14.18 5.24 -5.72
N ARG A 16 -15.33 4.58 -5.57
CA ARG A 16 -15.92 3.61 -6.51
C ARG A 16 -16.20 4.24 -7.90
N SER A 17 -15.32 4.00 -8.86
CA SER A 17 -15.66 3.95 -10.29
C SER A 17 -15.42 2.52 -10.77
N ARG A 18 -16.48 1.83 -11.20
CA ARG A 18 -16.48 0.40 -11.55
C ARG A 18 -16.22 0.13 -13.05
N SER A 19 -16.02 1.17 -13.85
CA SER A 19 -15.96 1.09 -15.31
C SER A 19 -14.52 0.84 -15.81
N THR A 20 -13.85 -0.19 -15.31
CA THR A 20 -12.59 -0.69 -15.88
C THR A 20 -12.89 -1.80 -16.87
N SER A 21 -12.50 -1.64 -18.13
CA SER A 21 -12.50 -2.72 -19.12
C SER A 21 -11.50 -3.79 -18.69
N VAL A 22 -11.97 -5.03 -18.55
CA VAL A 22 -11.16 -6.16 -18.05
C VAL A 22 -11.01 -7.19 -19.16
N LEU A 23 -9.79 -7.72 -19.34
CA LEU A 23 -9.60 -9.05 -19.91
C LEU A 23 -9.59 -10.05 -18.73
N PRO A 24 -10.44 -11.09 -18.70
CA PRO A 24 -10.44 -12.02 -17.57
C PRO A 24 -9.18 -12.88 -17.57
N ALA A 25 -8.33 -12.70 -16.56
CA ALA A 25 -7.37 -13.71 -16.16
C ALA A 25 -8.00 -14.53 -15.02
N THR A 26 -8.18 -15.83 -15.25
CA THR A 26 -8.47 -16.80 -14.18
C THR A 26 -7.33 -16.77 -13.16
N ALA A 27 -7.63 -16.41 -11.90
CA ALA A 27 -6.75 -16.66 -10.78
C ALA A 27 -6.71 -18.19 -10.50
N PRO A 28 -5.56 -18.80 -10.20
CA PRO A 28 -5.53 -20.18 -9.71
C PRO A 28 -5.90 -20.16 -8.21
N GLU A 29 -7.04 -20.72 -7.85
CA GLU A 29 -7.38 -20.99 -6.45
C GLU A 29 -6.64 -22.25 -5.94
N PRO A 30 -6.26 -22.29 -4.65
CA PRO A 30 -5.61 -23.45 -4.04
C PRO A 30 -6.61 -24.59 -3.83
N THR A 31 -6.13 -25.81 -4.03
CA THR A 31 -6.89 -27.06 -3.91
C THR A 31 -7.32 -27.34 -2.47
N GLU A 32 -8.63 -27.37 -2.21
CA GLU A 32 -9.24 -28.08 -1.09
C GLU A 32 -10.30 -29.07 -1.61
N GLU A 33 -10.41 -30.22 -0.95
CA GLU A 33 -11.21 -31.41 -1.34
C GLU A 33 -12.74 -31.20 -1.20
N PRO A 34 -13.60 -31.98 -1.89
CA PRO A 34 -15.02 -31.65 -2.04
C PRO A 34 -15.91 -32.20 -0.90
N ASP A 35 -16.80 -31.35 -0.38
CA ASP A 35 -17.93 -31.67 0.51
C ASP A 35 -19.20 -31.98 -0.31
N PRO A 36 -19.91 -33.11 -0.09
CA PRO A 36 -21.03 -33.51 -0.95
C PRO A 36 -22.35 -32.96 -0.43
N GLY A 37 -22.82 -31.83 -0.97
CA GLY A 37 -24.16 -31.36 -0.64
C GLY A 37 -24.56 -29.97 -1.12
N GLN A 38 -24.46 -29.66 -2.42
CA GLN A 38 -25.16 -28.52 -3.03
C GLN A 38 -25.46 -28.78 -4.52
N PRO A 39 -26.57 -28.22 -5.06
CA PRO A 39 -27.06 -28.54 -6.40
C PRO A 39 -26.15 -27.93 -7.47
N ASP A 40 -26.19 -28.55 -8.65
CA ASP A 40 -25.35 -28.32 -9.81
C ASP A 40 -25.04 -26.83 -10.07
N LYS A 41 -23.75 -26.50 -10.15
CA LYS A 41 -23.27 -25.29 -10.84
C LYS A 41 -23.52 -25.50 -12.33
N GLU A 42 -24.74 -25.21 -12.77
CA GLU A 42 -25.05 -25.09 -14.20
C GLU A 42 -24.12 -24.05 -14.84
N ASP A 43 -23.62 -24.40 -16.02
CA ASP A 43 -22.60 -23.71 -16.79
C ASP A 43 -22.88 -22.20 -16.99
N ASP A 44 -22.08 -21.33 -16.35
CA ASP A 44 -21.93 -19.91 -16.71
C ASP A 44 -21.48 -19.70 -18.18
N LYS A 45 -21.20 -20.78 -18.93
CA LYS A 45 -20.77 -20.77 -20.34
C LYS A 45 -21.91 -20.53 -21.33
N ASP A 46 -23.17 -20.62 -20.91
CA ASP A 46 -24.34 -20.44 -21.78
C ASP A 46 -25.04 -19.09 -21.60
N LYS A 47 -24.52 -18.22 -20.72
CA LYS A 47 -25.08 -16.88 -20.53
C LYS A 47 -24.86 -16.02 -21.78
N LEU A 48 -25.96 -15.48 -22.32
CA LEU A 48 -25.95 -14.53 -23.43
C LEU A 48 -25.78 -13.11 -22.90
N TYR A 49 -24.95 -12.32 -23.58
CA TYR A 49 -24.66 -10.96 -23.22
C TYR A 49 -24.92 -10.00 -24.39
N CYS A 50 -24.94 -8.71 -24.08
CA CYS A 50 -25.12 -7.61 -25.02
C CYS A 50 -26.49 -7.64 -25.74
N VAL A 51 -26.78 -6.59 -26.52
CA VAL A 51 -27.97 -6.50 -27.37
C VAL A 51 -27.95 -7.50 -28.54
N CYS A 52 -26.79 -8.10 -28.82
CA CYS A 52 -26.64 -9.11 -29.87
C CYS A 52 -26.93 -10.54 -29.39
N GLU A 53 -27.22 -10.72 -28.10
CA GLU A 53 -27.56 -12.02 -27.50
C GLU A 53 -26.54 -13.11 -27.86
N THR A 54 -25.25 -12.77 -27.83
CA THR A 54 -24.16 -13.71 -28.10
C THR A 54 -23.49 -14.15 -26.80
N LYS A 55 -22.96 -15.37 -26.80
CA LYS A 55 -22.11 -15.86 -25.71
C LYS A 55 -20.85 -14.99 -25.56
N TYR A 56 -20.25 -15.06 -24.39
CA TYR A 56 -18.97 -14.42 -24.11
C TYR A 56 -17.88 -14.91 -25.07
N ASP A 57 -17.07 -13.98 -25.56
CA ASP A 57 -15.99 -14.18 -26.51
C ASP A 57 -14.75 -13.42 -26.02
N GLU A 58 -13.66 -14.13 -25.75
CA GLU A 58 -12.41 -13.55 -25.19
C GLU A 58 -11.76 -12.53 -26.14
N ASP A 59 -12.02 -12.64 -27.44
CA ASP A 59 -11.46 -11.74 -28.46
C ASP A 59 -12.26 -10.43 -28.60
N LYS A 60 -13.42 -10.31 -27.95
CA LYS A 60 -14.28 -9.11 -28.01
C LYS A 60 -14.26 -8.33 -26.71
N SER A 61 -13.86 -7.06 -26.81
CA SER A 61 -13.91 -6.15 -25.66
C SER A 61 -15.35 -5.86 -25.24
N MET A 62 -15.61 -5.96 -23.94
CA MET A 62 -16.92 -5.69 -23.33
C MET A 62 -16.84 -4.63 -22.24
N ILE A 63 -17.96 -3.93 -22.01
CA ILE A 63 -18.13 -2.93 -20.95
C ILE A 63 -19.46 -3.12 -20.23
N ALA A 64 -19.45 -3.00 -18.91
CA ALA A 64 -20.64 -3.10 -18.06
C ALA A 64 -21.32 -1.74 -17.87
N CYS A 65 -22.65 -1.71 -17.94
CA CYS A 65 -23.45 -0.51 -17.70
C CYS A 65 -23.55 -0.18 -16.20
N ASP A 66 -23.22 1.05 -15.80
CA ASP A 66 -23.25 1.51 -14.40
C ASP A 66 -24.68 1.67 -13.82
N LYS A 67 -25.72 1.41 -14.63
CA LYS A 67 -27.13 1.47 -14.19
C LYS A 67 -27.79 0.10 -14.05
N CYS A 68 -27.54 -0.81 -14.98
CA CYS A 68 -28.20 -2.12 -15.01
C CYS A 68 -27.24 -3.30 -14.87
N ASP A 69 -25.94 -3.06 -14.75
CA ASP A 69 -24.88 -4.06 -14.61
C ASP A 69 -24.79 -5.09 -15.76
N GLU A 70 -25.52 -4.86 -16.87
CA GLU A 70 -25.45 -5.68 -18.09
C GLU A 70 -24.18 -5.36 -18.91
N TRP A 71 -23.64 -6.39 -19.59
CA TRP A 71 -22.42 -6.30 -20.38
C TRP A 71 -22.70 -6.11 -21.86
N TYR A 72 -21.95 -5.22 -22.51
CA TYR A 72 -22.11 -4.88 -23.91
C TYR A 72 -20.76 -4.93 -24.62
N HIS A 73 -20.70 -5.55 -25.81
CA HIS A 73 -19.52 -5.43 -26.68
C HIS A 73 -19.37 -3.98 -27.13
N THR A 74 -18.17 -3.43 -27.03
CA THR A 74 -17.86 -2.03 -27.42
C THR A 74 -18.28 -1.75 -28.87
N GLN A 75 -18.07 -2.72 -29.76
CA GLN A 75 -18.45 -2.67 -31.17
C GLN A 75 -19.98 -2.62 -31.37
N CYS A 76 -20.75 -3.40 -30.61
CA CYS A 76 -22.22 -3.43 -30.73
C CYS A 76 -22.90 -2.11 -30.31
N ILE A 77 -22.20 -1.28 -29.56
CA ILE A 77 -22.66 0.04 -29.11
C ILE A 77 -21.88 1.20 -29.76
N ASN A 78 -21.12 0.92 -30.83
CA ASN A 78 -20.33 1.89 -31.59
C ASN A 78 -19.28 2.68 -30.77
N ILE A 79 -18.70 2.06 -29.75
CA ILE A 79 -17.56 2.60 -29.02
C ILE A 79 -16.28 2.15 -29.71
N PRO A 80 -15.45 3.07 -30.25
CA PRO A 80 -14.17 2.71 -30.83
C PRO A 80 -13.21 2.17 -29.77
N ASP A 81 -12.42 1.15 -30.11
CA ASP A 81 -11.48 0.48 -29.18
C ASP A 81 -10.53 1.47 -28.49
N HIS A 82 -10.08 2.50 -29.21
CA HIS A 82 -9.19 3.52 -28.67
C HIS A 82 -9.83 4.46 -27.64
N GLN A 83 -11.16 4.46 -27.51
CA GLN A 83 -11.89 5.25 -26.51
C GLN A 83 -12.26 4.45 -25.28
N VAL A 84 -12.13 3.12 -25.32
CA VAL A 84 -12.55 2.23 -24.25
C VAL A 84 -11.86 2.58 -22.93
N ASP A 85 -10.55 2.82 -22.95
CA ASP A 85 -9.76 3.22 -21.77
C ASP A 85 -10.09 4.64 -21.25
N LEU A 86 -10.77 5.44 -22.09
CA LEU A 86 -11.19 6.80 -21.73
C LEU A 86 -12.56 6.82 -21.08
N ILE A 87 -13.34 5.74 -21.08
CA ILE A 87 -14.66 5.76 -20.45
C ILE A 87 -14.48 5.89 -18.93
N ASP A 88 -15.25 6.82 -18.35
CA ASP A 88 -15.28 7.06 -16.91
C ASP A 88 -16.54 6.44 -16.28
N GLN A 89 -17.70 6.72 -16.87
CA GLN A 89 -18.96 6.04 -16.56
C GLN A 89 -19.65 5.66 -17.86
N PHE A 90 -20.19 4.44 -17.93
CA PHE A 90 -20.90 3.93 -19.08
C PHE A 90 -22.37 3.69 -18.78
N PHE A 91 -23.24 4.27 -19.59
CA PHE A 91 -24.68 3.97 -19.57
C PHE A 91 -25.10 3.41 -20.93
N CYS A 92 -25.73 2.24 -20.92
CA CYS A 92 -26.15 1.59 -22.15
C CYS A 92 -27.33 2.33 -22.80
N PRO A 93 -27.49 2.24 -24.15
CA PRO A 93 -28.60 2.90 -24.85
C PRO A 93 -29.99 2.56 -24.29
N PRO A 94 -30.29 1.31 -23.88
CA PRO A 94 -31.56 0.99 -23.22
C PRO A 94 -31.79 1.77 -21.91
N CYS A 95 -30.76 1.95 -21.08
CA CYS A 95 -30.89 2.69 -19.81
C CYS A 95 -31.12 4.18 -20.04
N ILE A 96 -30.43 4.77 -21.03
CA ILE A 96 -30.60 6.17 -21.42
C ILE A 96 -32.03 6.38 -21.96
N ALA A 97 -32.49 5.50 -22.86
CA ALA A 97 -33.83 5.61 -23.46
C ALA A 97 -34.97 5.41 -22.46
N LYS A 98 -34.82 4.50 -21.49
CA LYS A 98 -35.84 4.22 -20.47
C LYS A 98 -35.96 5.33 -19.40
N ASN A 99 -34.94 6.18 -19.25
CA ASN A 99 -34.91 7.22 -18.23
C ASN A 99 -34.65 8.61 -18.85
N PRO A 100 -35.56 9.15 -19.67
CA PRO A 100 -35.35 10.45 -20.33
C PRO A 100 -35.25 11.63 -19.37
N ASN A 101 -35.76 11.48 -18.14
CA ASN A 101 -35.70 12.49 -17.09
C ASN A 101 -34.45 12.37 -16.18
N ALA A 102 -33.63 11.34 -16.38
CA ALA A 102 -32.36 11.20 -15.67
C ALA A 102 -31.22 11.65 -16.60
N ASP A 103 -30.26 12.44 -16.08
CA ASP A 103 -29.06 12.88 -16.83
C ASP A 103 -28.05 11.72 -16.96
N LEU A 104 -28.50 10.57 -17.45
CA LEU A 104 -27.68 9.39 -17.72
C LEU A 104 -26.96 9.61 -19.05
N LYS A 105 -25.67 9.91 -18.98
CA LYS A 105 -24.78 10.07 -20.14
C LYS A 105 -23.44 9.42 -19.87
N THR A 106 -22.93 8.70 -20.85
CA THR A 106 -21.57 8.14 -20.78
C THR A 106 -20.57 9.28 -20.66
N THR A 107 -19.76 9.26 -19.62
CA THR A 107 -18.70 10.26 -19.37
C THR A 107 -17.34 9.69 -19.74
N TYR A 108 -16.41 10.58 -20.08
CA TYR A 108 -15.08 10.22 -20.53
C TYR A 108 -14.00 11.00 -19.77
N LYS A 109 -12.92 10.31 -19.44
CA LYS A 109 -11.66 10.85 -18.96
C LYS A 109 -11.02 11.70 -20.06
N THR A 110 -10.36 12.78 -19.65
CA THR A 110 -9.58 13.60 -20.57
C THR A 110 -8.43 12.78 -21.15
N ARG A 111 -8.34 12.70 -22.48
CA ARG A 111 -7.25 12.04 -23.19
C ARG A 111 -5.93 12.82 -23.07
N CYS A 112 -4.81 12.09 -23.15
CA CYS A 112 -3.47 12.67 -23.19
C CYS A 112 -3.33 13.73 -24.30
N LEU A 113 -2.92 14.95 -23.93
CA LEU A 113 -2.75 16.08 -24.85
C LEU A 113 -1.72 15.78 -25.95
N TYR A 114 -0.66 15.02 -25.67
CA TYR A 114 0.31 14.61 -26.68
C TYR A 114 -0.32 13.78 -27.82
N GLY A 115 -1.34 12.99 -27.49
CA GLY A 115 -2.11 12.24 -28.47
C GLY A 115 -3.09 13.12 -29.25
N LEU A 116 -3.71 14.09 -28.58
CA LEU A 116 -4.60 15.07 -29.20
C LEU A 116 -3.85 16.03 -30.14
N ASP A 117 -2.62 16.41 -29.79
CA ASP A 117 -1.73 17.26 -30.60
C ASP A 117 -1.06 16.47 -31.76
N HIS A 118 -1.38 15.18 -31.93
CA HIS A 118 -0.87 14.39 -33.06
C HIS A 118 -1.52 14.88 -34.38
N PRO A 119 -0.80 14.92 -35.52
CA PRO A 119 -1.37 15.33 -36.81
C PRO A 119 -2.61 14.53 -37.24
N ASP A 120 -2.66 13.27 -36.79
CA ASP A 120 -3.82 12.38 -36.94
C ASP A 120 -4.18 11.80 -35.55
N PRO A 121 -5.10 12.44 -34.79
CA PRO A 121 -5.44 12.04 -33.44
C PRO A 121 -6.18 10.70 -33.34
N THR A 122 -6.75 10.18 -34.42
CA THR A 122 -7.45 8.88 -34.41
C THR A 122 -6.52 7.74 -34.83
N SER A 123 -5.36 8.05 -35.41
CA SER A 123 -4.34 7.06 -35.79
C SER A 123 -3.91 6.17 -34.62
N PRO A 124 -3.59 4.88 -34.87
CA PRO A 124 -2.93 4.00 -33.91
C PRO A 124 -1.57 4.52 -33.41
N LYS A 125 -0.94 5.43 -34.16
CA LYS A 125 0.34 6.07 -33.77
C LYS A 125 0.18 7.18 -32.73
N SER A 126 -1.04 7.66 -32.51
CA SER A 126 -1.33 8.69 -31.51
C SER A 126 -1.57 8.06 -30.13
N CYS A 127 -1.26 8.80 -29.05
CA CYS A 127 -1.47 8.29 -27.70
C CYS A 127 -2.95 8.36 -27.31
N HIS A 128 -3.58 7.23 -26.99
CA HIS A 128 -5.01 7.16 -26.61
C HIS A 128 -5.26 7.07 -25.10
N LYS A 129 -4.20 7.04 -24.29
CA LYS A 129 -4.29 6.87 -22.85
C LYS A 129 -4.93 8.08 -22.15
N PRO A 130 -5.64 7.88 -21.02
CA PRO A 130 -6.17 8.97 -20.21
C PRO A 130 -5.03 9.79 -19.58
N ALA A 131 -5.26 11.09 -19.42
CA ALA A 131 -4.36 11.97 -18.69
C ALA A 131 -4.38 11.67 -17.19
N ARG A 132 -3.22 11.80 -16.52
CA ARG A 132 -3.15 11.66 -15.05
C ARG A 132 -3.85 12.84 -14.37
N ALA A 133 -4.30 12.64 -13.13
CA ALA A 133 -4.84 13.70 -12.30
C ALA A 133 -3.89 14.91 -12.25
N PHE A 134 -4.44 16.12 -12.43
CA PHE A 134 -3.70 17.39 -12.47
C PHE A 134 -2.62 17.50 -13.56
N SER A 135 -2.59 16.57 -14.51
CA SER A 135 -1.70 16.60 -15.67
C SER A 135 -2.52 16.69 -16.96
N LYS A 136 -1.87 17.18 -18.01
CA LYS A 136 -2.41 17.12 -19.37
C LYS A 136 -1.98 15.84 -20.11
N TYR A 137 -1.13 15.01 -19.48
CA TYR A 137 -0.46 13.89 -20.13
C TYR A 137 -0.64 12.60 -19.33
N CYS A 138 -0.67 11.46 -20.03
CA CYS A 138 -0.73 10.14 -19.42
C CYS A 138 0.59 9.74 -18.74
N SER A 139 1.72 10.30 -19.17
CA SER A 139 3.05 10.04 -18.63
C SER A 139 3.95 11.26 -18.76
N ASP A 140 5.05 11.28 -18.00
CA ASP A 140 6.08 12.31 -18.12
C ASP A 140 6.75 12.27 -19.51
N GLU A 141 6.94 11.07 -20.07
CA GLU A 141 7.47 10.88 -21.42
C GLU A 141 6.60 11.55 -22.51
N CYS A 142 5.28 11.38 -22.44
CA CYS A 142 4.35 12.06 -23.35
C CYS A 142 4.43 13.58 -23.18
N GLY A 143 4.56 14.07 -21.95
CA GLY A 143 4.74 15.49 -21.65
C GLY A 143 6.02 16.07 -22.25
N VAL A 144 7.16 15.37 -22.07
CA VAL A 144 8.46 15.76 -22.62
C VAL A 144 8.43 15.72 -24.15
N SER A 145 7.81 14.70 -24.74
CA SER A 145 7.68 14.57 -26.20
C SER A 145 6.84 15.70 -26.80
N ASN A 146 5.74 16.08 -26.13
CA ASN A 146 4.94 17.22 -26.57
C ASN A 146 5.74 18.53 -26.50
N LEU A 147 6.49 18.73 -25.41
CA LEU A 147 7.32 19.91 -25.25
C LEU A 147 8.42 19.99 -26.30
N ARG A 148 9.10 18.87 -26.60
CA ARG A 148 10.11 18.78 -27.68
C ARG A 148 9.53 19.20 -29.02
N LYS A 149 8.37 18.65 -29.41
CA LYS A 149 7.67 19.05 -30.65
C LYS A 149 7.40 20.55 -30.68
N ARG A 150 6.94 21.14 -29.57
CA ARG A 150 6.68 22.59 -29.49
C ARG A 150 7.95 23.42 -29.63
N ILE A 151 9.05 22.99 -29.01
CA ILE A 151 10.36 23.64 -29.14
C ILE A 151 10.87 23.55 -30.58
N ASP A 152 10.68 22.42 -31.26
CA ASP A 152 11.07 22.27 -32.66
C ASP A 152 10.23 23.14 -33.59
N VAL A 153 8.91 23.26 -33.34
CA VAL A 153 8.05 24.21 -34.07
C VAL A 153 8.48 25.65 -33.82
N PHE A 154 8.84 26.00 -32.58
CA PHE A 154 9.37 27.32 -32.24
C PHE A 154 10.67 27.62 -32.97
N ALA A 155 11.62 26.68 -32.97
CA ALA A 155 12.89 26.83 -33.69
C ALA A 155 12.69 26.96 -35.21
N LYS A 156 11.77 26.17 -35.80
CA LYS A 156 11.40 26.29 -37.21
C LYS A 156 10.78 27.65 -37.58
N LYS A 157 10.20 28.36 -36.61
CA LYS A 157 9.65 29.72 -36.78
C LYS A 157 10.69 30.82 -36.56
N GLY A 158 11.98 30.47 -36.42
CA GLY A 158 13.08 31.43 -36.24
C GLY A 158 13.43 31.72 -34.77
N GLY A 159 12.92 30.94 -33.82
CA GLY A 159 13.28 31.07 -32.41
C GLY A 159 14.63 30.44 -32.06
N ASP A 160 15.40 31.11 -31.20
CA ASP A 160 16.67 30.58 -30.69
C ASP A 160 16.45 29.66 -29.47
N LYS A 161 16.95 28.41 -29.56
CA LYS A 161 16.84 27.42 -28.48
C LYS A 161 17.72 27.78 -27.28
N ASP A 162 18.86 28.42 -27.48
CA ASP A 162 19.79 28.77 -26.42
C ASP A 162 19.24 29.93 -25.59
N GLU A 163 18.69 30.95 -26.25
CA GLU A 163 17.98 32.04 -25.58
C GLU A 163 16.77 31.52 -24.78
N LEU A 164 15.99 30.61 -25.36
CA LEU A 164 14.88 29.95 -24.66
C LEU A 164 15.36 29.21 -23.41
N TRP A 165 16.47 28.47 -23.49
CA TRP A 165 17.05 27.79 -22.33
C TRP A 165 17.50 28.78 -21.24
N GLN A 166 18.20 29.86 -21.61
CA GLN A 166 18.63 30.88 -20.65
C GLN A 166 17.45 31.52 -19.91
N ALA A 167 16.31 31.70 -20.59
CA ALA A 167 15.10 32.23 -19.99
C ALA A 167 14.41 31.27 -18.99
N VAL A 168 14.56 29.95 -19.18
CA VAL A 168 13.81 28.94 -18.39
C VAL A 168 14.67 28.09 -17.45
N LYS A 169 16.00 28.14 -17.52
CA LYS A 169 16.91 27.30 -16.72
C LYS A 169 16.72 27.43 -15.20
N ASN A 170 16.22 28.57 -14.75
CA ASN A 170 15.94 28.86 -13.34
C ASN A 170 14.43 28.82 -13.01
N ALA A 171 13.60 28.29 -13.91
CA ALA A 171 12.16 28.25 -13.70
C ALA A 171 11.79 27.27 -12.58
N GLU A 172 11.10 27.76 -11.56
CA GLU A 172 10.57 26.91 -10.49
C GLU A 172 9.14 26.45 -10.80
N LYS A 173 8.76 25.31 -10.22
CA LYS A 173 7.38 24.81 -10.32
C LYS A 173 6.45 25.86 -9.70
N ARG A 174 5.47 26.34 -10.47
CA ARG A 174 4.46 27.27 -9.97
C ARG A 174 3.80 26.70 -8.72
N GLN A 175 3.89 27.43 -7.62
CA GLN A 175 3.25 27.05 -6.38
C GLN A 175 1.74 27.28 -6.52
N GLY A 176 0.93 26.29 -6.13
CA GLY A 176 -0.51 26.46 -6.07
C GLY A 176 -0.87 27.47 -4.99
N LEU A 177 -1.65 28.49 -5.34
CA LEU A 177 -2.21 29.42 -4.36
C LEU A 177 -3.44 28.78 -3.73
N VAL A 178 -3.39 28.49 -2.42
CA VAL A 178 -4.56 28.03 -1.68
C VAL A 178 -5.36 29.27 -1.28
N LYS A 179 -6.59 29.35 -1.79
CA LYS A 179 -7.56 30.37 -1.42
C LYS A 179 -8.51 29.74 -0.39
N CYS A 180 -8.40 30.17 0.87
CA CYS A 180 -9.34 29.77 1.89
C CYS A 180 -10.56 30.70 1.79
N VAL A 181 -11.75 30.12 1.59
CA VAL A 181 -13.01 30.87 1.66
C VAL A 181 -13.47 30.76 3.11
N LYS A 182 -13.54 31.88 3.81
CA LYS A 182 -14.09 31.95 5.16
C LYS A 182 -15.61 31.87 5.12
N ASP A 183 -16.24 31.62 6.28
CA ASP A 183 -17.70 31.50 6.41
C ASP A 183 -18.44 32.79 5.96
N ASP A 184 -17.78 33.94 6.04
CA ASP A 184 -18.25 35.23 5.52
C ASP A 184 -18.07 35.39 4.00
N HIS A 185 -17.72 34.31 3.29
CA HIS A 185 -17.42 34.27 1.85
C HIS A 185 -16.22 35.14 1.43
N SER A 186 -15.44 35.66 2.39
CA SER A 186 -14.20 36.37 2.09
C SER A 186 -13.12 35.36 1.70
N VAL A 187 -12.34 35.72 0.68
CA VAL A 187 -11.27 34.87 0.15
C VAL A 187 -9.94 35.33 0.71
N GLN A 188 -9.35 34.54 1.60
CA GLN A 188 -7.99 34.77 2.08
C GLN A 188 -7.01 33.94 1.23
N VAL A 189 -6.09 34.62 0.55
CA VAL A 189 -4.96 33.97 -0.13
C VAL A 189 -3.94 33.60 0.94
N ILE A 190 -3.74 32.30 1.16
CA ILE A 190 -2.68 31.82 2.05
C ILE A 190 -1.42 31.69 1.21
N THR A 191 -0.53 32.67 1.31
CA THR A 191 0.82 32.56 0.78
C THR A 191 1.67 31.73 1.76
N PRO A 192 2.43 30.73 1.29
CA PRO A 192 3.37 30.00 2.13
C PRO A 192 4.37 30.97 2.78
N THR A 193 4.36 31.07 4.11
CA THR A 193 5.29 31.90 4.90
C THR A 193 6.71 31.33 4.96
N GLN A 194 6.86 30.04 4.66
CA GLN A 194 8.13 29.31 4.70
C GLN A 194 8.39 28.65 3.34
N GLY A 195 9.65 28.70 2.91
CA GLY A 195 10.11 28.06 1.68
C GLY A 195 9.87 26.55 1.71
N VAL A 196 9.65 25.96 0.53
CA VAL A 196 9.34 24.53 0.34
C VAL A 196 10.38 23.64 1.01
N LYS A 197 11.67 24.02 0.96
CA LYS A 197 12.77 23.29 1.59
C LYS A 197 12.65 23.20 3.11
N HIS A 198 12.32 24.32 3.78
CA HIS A 198 12.14 24.33 5.23
C HIS A 198 10.95 23.46 5.67
N LYS A 199 9.88 23.43 4.87
CA LYS A 199 8.75 22.51 5.12
C LYS A 199 9.15 21.04 4.96
N GLU A 200 9.98 20.73 3.97
CA GLU A 200 10.46 19.36 3.74
C GLU A 200 11.42 18.92 4.86
N MET A 201 12.34 19.79 5.31
CA MET A 201 13.20 19.50 6.47
C MET A 201 12.38 19.21 7.72
N ASN A 202 11.44 20.10 8.08
CA ASN A 202 10.55 19.89 9.23
C ASN A 202 9.73 18.59 9.11
N ARG A 203 9.39 18.16 7.90
CA ARG A 203 8.70 16.89 7.66
C ARG A 203 9.62 15.70 7.90
N LEU A 204 10.85 15.76 7.39
CA LEU A 204 11.85 14.70 7.56
C LEU A 204 12.25 14.55 9.03
N ASP A 205 12.38 15.66 9.77
CA ASP A 205 12.68 15.63 11.21
C ASP A 205 11.57 14.93 12.00
N ARG A 206 10.29 15.24 11.72
CA ARG A 206 9.16 14.53 12.35
C ARG A 206 9.17 13.03 12.05
N LEU A 207 9.58 12.63 10.85
CA LEU A 207 9.70 11.21 10.51
C LEU A 207 10.84 10.53 11.28
N LEU A 208 11.92 11.25 11.61
CA LEU A 208 12.97 10.72 12.48
C LEU A 208 12.48 10.56 13.92
N ASP A 209 11.74 11.53 14.45
CA ASP A 209 11.13 11.45 15.78
C ASP A 209 10.18 10.24 15.90
N ASP A 210 9.35 10.01 14.88
CA ASP A 210 8.45 8.85 14.83
C ASP A 210 9.23 7.53 14.77
N ILE A 211 10.33 7.47 14.02
CA ILE A 211 11.22 6.29 13.98
C ILE A 211 11.84 6.02 15.34
N GLN A 212 12.29 7.07 16.04
CA GLN A 212 12.87 6.94 17.36
C GLN A 212 11.87 6.35 18.36
N LYS A 213 10.63 6.85 18.38
CA LYS A 213 9.55 6.30 19.22
C LYS A 213 9.26 4.82 18.92
N MET A 214 9.18 4.46 17.63
CA MET A 214 8.98 3.07 17.24
C MET A 214 10.16 2.17 17.67
N ARG A 215 11.38 2.70 17.66
CA ARG A 215 12.57 1.98 18.13
C ARG A 215 12.52 1.75 19.63
N GLU A 216 12.17 2.77 20.41
CA GLU A 216 12.00 2.66 21.87
C GLU A 216 10.90 1.66 22.27
N GLU A 217 9.81 1.55 21.49
CA GLU A 217 8.78 0.52 21.69
C GLU A 217 9.30 -0.90 21.39
N LEU A 218 10.04 -1.07 20.29
CA LEU A 218 10.62 -2.37 19.94
C LEU A 218 11.70 -2.81 20.93
N ASP A 219 12.53 -1.88 21.41
CA ASP A 219 13.56 -2.14 22.41
C ASP A 219 12.91 -2.60 23.73
N ARG A 220 11.85 -1.92 24.22
CA ARG A 220 11.06 -2.40 25.38
C ARG A 220 10.47 -3.80 25.17
N GLY A 221 9.99 -4.08 23.96
CA GLY A 221 9.50 -5.41 23.61
C GLY A 221 10.59 -6.49 23.59
N LEU A 222 11.85 -6.14 23.29
CA LEU A 222 12.98 -7.06 23.37
C LEU A 222 13.37 -7.34 24.82
N ASP A 223 13.31 -6.34 25.71
CA ASP A 223 13.55 -6.53 27.14
C ASP A 223 12.58 -7.57 27.74
N ILE A 224 11.30 -7.48 27.39
CA ILE A 224 10.28 -8.48 27.77
C ILE A 224 10.65 -9.88 27.29
N ILE A 225 11.14 -10.02 26.05
CA ILE A 225 11.59 -11.30 25.52
C ILE A 225 12.77 -11.83 26.33
N LEU A 226 13.75 -10.98 26.66
CA LEU A 226 14.91 -11.38 27.47
C LEU A 226 14.49 -11.88 28.85
N TRP A 227 13.53 -11.21 29.50
CA TRP A 227 12.98 -11.66 30.79
C TRP A 227 12.27 -13.01 30.67
N ARG A 228 11.47 -13.21 29.62
CA ARG A 228 10.82 -14.50 29.33
C ARG A 228 11.82 -15.62 29.05
N GLU A 229 12.85 -15.37 28.24
CA GLU A 229 13.95 -16.32 27.96
C GLU A 229 14.63 -16.76 29.26
N LYS A 230 14.90 -15.80 30.15
CA LYS A 230 15.52 -16.06 31.45
C LYS A 230 14.63 -16.90 32.36
N LEU A 231 13.33 -16.61 32.43
CA LEU A 231 12.37 -17.43 33.20
C LEU A 231 12.31 -18.86 32.67
N ILE A 232 12.26 -19.06 31.35
CA ILE A 232 12.29 -20.41 30.75
C ILE A 232 13.57 -21.15 31.15
N SER A 233 14.73 -20.48 31.12
CA SER A 233 16.01 -21.07 31.52
C SER A 233 15.98 -21.52 32.99
N LEU A 234 15.51 -20.66 33.89
CA LEU A 234 15.42 -20.94 35.32
C LEU A 234 14.41 -22.06 35.63
N ALA A 235 13.22 -22.01 35.02
CA ALA A 235 12.19 -23.03 35.18
C ALA A 235 12.63 -24.39 34.61
N SER A 236 13.36 -24.40 33.49
CA SER A 236 13.94 -25.62 32.91
C SER A 236 14.99 -26.23 33.83
N GLY A 237 15.93 -25.42 34.33
CA GLY A 237 16.95 -25.88 35.27
C GLY A 237 16.35 -26.42 36.58
N ARG A 238 15.25 -25.83 37.07
CA ARG A 238 14.49 -26.35 38.21
C ARG A 238 13.86 -27.71 37.90
N ALA A 239 13.20 -27.84 36.74
CA ALA A 239 12.56 -29.08 36.30
C ALA A 239 13.55 -30.24 36.23
N GLU A 240 14.75 -29.99 35.67
CA GLU A 240 15.84 -30.95 35.58
C GLU A 240 16.36 -31.34 36.97
N LYS A 241 16.64 -30.35 37.83
CA LYS A 241 17.19 -30.58 39.17
C LYS A 241 16.24 -31.39 40.07
N LEU A 242 14.95 -31.10 39.99
CA LEU A 242 13.93 -31.74 40.84
C LEU A 242 13.31 -32.98 40.19
N SER A 243 13.62 -33.27 38.91
CA SER A 243 12.97 -34.32 38.13
C SER A 243 11.44 -34.19 38.19
N THR A 244 10.94 -32.97 37.94
CA THR A 244 9.51 -32.62 37.88
C THR A 244 9.16 -31.97 36.54
N CYS A 245 7.88 -31.74 36.26
CA CYS A 245 7.38 -31.02 35.11
C CYS A 245 7.96 -29.61 35.02
N GLY A 246 7.98 -28.88 36.14
CA GLY A 246 8.63 -27.57 36.28
C GLY A 246 8.01 -26.41 35.50
N TRP A 247 6.91 -26.64 34.77
CA TRP A 247 6.15 -25.60 34.08
C TRP A 247 5.79 -24.47 35.05
N ASP A 248 6.01 -23.21 34.66
CA ASP A 248 5.82 -22.04 35.51
C ASP A 248 4.67 -21.17 34.98
N GLN A 249 3.71 -20.82 35.84
CA GLN A 249 2.51 -20.08 35.44
C GLN A 249 2.83 -18.68 34.89
N ARG A 250 3.95 -18.09 35.32
CA ARG A 250 4.41 -16.78 34.85
C ARG A 250 4.79 -16.78 33.36
N LEU A 251 4.98 -17.96 32.74
CA LEU A 251 5.14 -18.08 31.29
C LEU A 251 3.88 -17.67 30.50
N CYS A 252 2.74 -17.50 31.18
CA CYS A 252 1.49 -17.04 30.59
C CYS A 252 1.21 -15.55 30.83
N PHE A 253 2.13 -14.82 31.47
CA PHE A 253 2.00 -13.38 31.68
C PHE A 253 1.92 -12.63 30.35
N SER A 254 1.01 -11.65 30.30
CA SER A 254 0.87 -10.74 29.17
C SER A 254 2.10 -9.82 29.03
N ASP A 255 2.25 -9.16 27.89
CA ASP A 255 3.33 -8.19 27.71
C ASP A 255 3.23 -7.04 28.73
N GLU A 256 2.01 -6.67 29.15
CA GLU A 256 1.77 -5.66 30.20
C GLU A 256 2.26 -6.16 31.56
N ASP A 257 1.94 -7.40 31.93
CA ASP A 257 2.41 -8.00 33.18
C ASP A 257 3.94 -8.08 33.22
N TRP A 258 4.58 -8.43 32.09
CA TRP A 258 6.05 -8.44 32.00
C TRP A 258 6.64 -7.03 32.04
N ALA A 259 5.97 -6.03 31.48
CA ALA A 259 6.43 -4.64 31.58
C ALA A 259 6.36 -4.11 33.02
N GLU A 260 5.42 -4.58 33.83
CA GLU A 260 5.27 -4.17 35.23
C GLU A 260 6.19 -4.97 36.17
N TYR A 261 6.25 -6.29 36.02
CA TYR A 261 6.90 -7.19 36.98
C TYR A 261 8.20 -7.82 36.49
N GLY A 262 8.52 -7.72 35.20
CA GLY A 262 9.61 -8.47 34.56
C GLY A 262 11.00 -8.19 35.11
N GLU A 263 11.24 -6.94 35.54
CA GLU A 263 12.49 -6.56 36.20
C GLU A 263 12.68 -7.31 37.53
N GLY A 264 11.63 -7.39 38.35
CA GLY A 264 11.65 -8.07 39.66
C GLY A 264 11.50 -9.60 39.61
N VAL A 265 11.06 -10.17 38.47
CA VAL A 265 11.05 -11.64 38.27
C VAL A 265 12.47 -12.22 38.41
N LEU A 266 13.50 -11.45 38.07
CA LEU A 266 14.89 -11.86 38.19
C LEU A 266 15.33 -11.97 39.67
N ASP A 267 14.89 -11.05 40.51
CA ASP A 267 15.28 -10.99 41.93
C ASP A 267 14.74 -12.18 42.74
N THR A 268 13.53 -12.67 42.41
CA THR A 268 12.91 -13.83 43.09
C THR A 268 13.67 -15.15 42.93
N TYR A 269 14.68 -15.22 42.04
CA TYR A 269 15.49 -16.42 41.82
C TYR A 269 16.91 -16.33 42.36
N GLU A 270 17.44 -15.13 42.63
CA GLU A 270 18.80 -14.95 43.15
C GLU A 270 18.87 -15.04 44.68
N ASP A 271 17.81 -14.65 45.38
CA ASP A 271 17.74 -14.79 46.83
C ASP A 271 17.25 -16.19 47.25
N GLN A 272 18.22 -17.06 47.54
CA GLN A 272 18.01 -18.27 48.34
C GLN A 272 17.61 -17.93 49.79
N ALA A 273 16.40 -17.40 49.99
CA ALA A 273 15.66 -17.39 51.24
C ALA A 273 14.21 -16.91 51.00
N MET A 274 13.38 -17.73 50.35
CA MET A 274 11.93 -17.47 50.31
C MET A 274 11.35 -17.74 51.70
N GLU A 275 10.97 -16.69 52.43
CA GLU A 275 9.73 -16.75 53.21
C GLU A 275 8.60 -16.84 52.18
N VAL A 276 8.06 -18.05 52.06
CA VAL A 276 6.96 -18.38 51.15
C VAL A 276 5.68 -17.89 51.81
N ASP A 277 5.14 -16.78 51.31
CA ASP A 277 3.74 -16.45 51.59
C ASP A 277 2.84 -17.60 51.10
N GLU A 278 1.93 -18.00 51.97
CA GLU A 278 1.26 -19.31 52.09
C GLU A 278 0.29 -19.71 50.95
N GLU A 279 0.34 -19.13 49.75
CA GLU A 279 -0.66 -19.36 48.71
C GLU A 279 -0.08 -19.72 47.33
N GLY A 280 0.38 -20.98 47.21
CA GLY A 280 0.45 -21.71 45.94
C GLY A 280 1.82 -21.76 45.26
N GLU A 281 2.30 -22.98 44.95
CA GLU A 281 3.49 -23.17 44.12
C GLU A 281 3.23 -22.64 42.69
N TRP A 282 3.99 -21.62 42.26
CA TRP A 282 3.91 -21.02 40.92
C TRP A 282 4.26 -21.98 39.76
N TRP A 283 4.71 -23.18 40.07
CA TRP A 283 5.13 -24.18 39.10
C TRP A 283 4.39 -25.50 39.28
N CYS A 284 4.36 -26.31 38.23
CA CYS A 284 3.77 -27.63 38.26
C CYS A 284 4.72 -28.65 38.93
N PRO A 285 4.36 -29.25 40.08
CA PRO A 285 5.16 -30.28 40.74
C PRO A 285 4.96 -31.68 40.14
N GLY A 286 4.22 -31.79 39.02
CA GLY A 286 3.92 -33.07 38.38
C GLY A 286 5.17 -33.82 37.91
N ASN A 287 4.97 -35.07 37.48
CA ASN A 287 6.03 -35.89 36.87
C ASN A 287 6.61 -35.20 35.61
N PRO A 288 7.90 -35.39 35.25
CA PRO A 288 8.50 -34.95 33.99
C PRO A 288 7.62 -35.23 32.76
N ASP A 289 6.92 -36.37 32.71
CA ASP A 289 5.99 -36.73 31.64
C ASP A 289 4.57 -36.17 31.86
N CYS A 290 4.45 -34.92 32.32
CA CYS A 290 3.16 -34.29 32.57
C CYS A 290 2.40 -34.04 31.25
N GLU A 291 1.27 -34.72 31.07
CA GLU A 291 0.43 -34.59 29.86
C GLU A 291 -0.05 -33.15 29.60
N ARG A 292 -0.30 -32.37 30.66
CA ARG A 292 -0.79 -30.99 30.56
C ARG A 292 0.24 -30.00 30.02
N HIS A 293 1.52 -30.27 30.24
CA HIS A 293 2.61 -29.33 29.89
C HIS A 293 3.70 -30.05 29.09
N CYS A 294 3.35 -31.09 28.35
CA CYS A 294 4.32 -31.86 27.59
C CYS A 294 5.09 -30.96 26.59
N GLY A 295 6.42 -30.93 26.71
CA GLY A 295 7.29 -30.18 25.80
C GLY A 295 7.22 -28.65 25.93
N TRP A 296 6.72 -28.12 27.05
CA TRP A 296 6.56 -26.68 27.26
C TRP A 296 7.87 -25.90 27.05
N GLN A 297 9.02 -26.46 27.43
CA GLN A 297 10.33 -25.80 27.29
C GLN A 297 10.63 -25.50 25.81
N SER A 298 10.53 -26.53 24.96
CA SER A 298 10.84 -26.41 23.53
C SER A 298 9.81 -25.54 22.81
N LEU A 299 8.54 -25.65 23.17
CA LEU A 299 7.47 -24.85 22.56
C LEU A 299 7.68 -23.37 22.87
N ARG A 300 7.85 -23.01 24.15
CA ARG A 300 8.01 -21.61 24.57
C ARG A 300 9.28 -20.99 24.03
N LEU A 301 10.40 -21.72 24.03
CA LEU A 301 11.65 -21.21 23.46
C LEU A 301 11.51 -20.89 21.96
N LYS A 302 10.86 -21.78 21.19
CA LYS A 302 10.60 -21.55 19.75
C LYS A 302 9.64 -20.38 19.50
N GLU A 303 8.68 -20.14 20.39
CA GLU A 303 7.79 -18.98 20.32
C GLU A 303 8.57 -17.68 20.52
N LEU A 304 9.43 -17.62 21.54
CA LEU A 304 10.27 -16.45 21.81
C LEU A 304 11.29 -16.19 20.71
N ASP A 305 11.97 -17.22 20.19
CA ASP A 305 12.91 -17.07 19.08
C ASP A 305 12.25 -16.42 17.85
N LYS A 306 11.03 -16.86 17.51
CA LYS A 306 10.26 -16.27 16.42
C LYS A 306 9.84 -14.83 16.71
N GLU A 307 9.46 -14.54 17.95
CA GLU A 307 9.08 -13.18 18.33
C GLU A 307 10.27 -12.23 18.29
N LYS A 308 11.42 -12.65 18.84
CA LYS A 308 12.68 -11.94 18.84
C LYS A 308 13.14 -11.61 17.44
N GLY A 309 13.18 -12.61 16.56
CA GLY A 309 13.54 -12.42 15.15
C GLY A 309 12.64 -11.40 14.46
N ARG A 310 11.32 -11.42 14.71
CA ARG A 310 10.41 -10.40 14.14
C ARG A 310 10.72 -8.98 14.62
N LYS A 311 11.05 -8.80 15.90
CA LYS A 311 11.38 -7.47 16.47
C LYS A 311 12.76 -6.99 15.99
N GLU A 312 13.76 -7.86 15.96
CA GLU A 312 15.11 -7.56 15.41
C GLU A 312 15.04 -7.17 13.92
N ASP A 313 14.28 -7.91 13.12
CA ASP A 313 14.03 -7.57 11.71
C ASP A 313 13.32 -6.21 11.56
N ALA A 314 12.40 -5.89 12.46
CA ALA A 314 11.71 -4.60 12.46
C ALA A 314 12.68 -3.45 12.80
N LEU A 315 13.55 -3.63 13.79
CA LEU A 315 14.60 -2.67 14.13
C LEU A 315 15.55 -2.45 12.94
N ALA A 316 15.99 -3.52 12.27
CA ALA A 316 16.86 -3.41 11.09
C ALA A 316 16.22 -2.60 9.94
N ARG A 317 14.91 -2.79 9.72
CA ARG A 317 14.13 -1.97 8.75
C ARG A 317 14.07 -0.51 9.16
N LEU A 318 13.84 -0.22 10.45
CA LEU A 318 13.83 1.15 10.96
C LEU A 318 15.19 1.83 10.81
N THR A 319 16.30 1.16 11.14
CA THR A 319 17.66 1.68 10.97
C THR A 319 17.95 2.01 9.50
N SER A 320 17.51 1.16 8.57
CA SER A 320 17.68 1.42 7.14
C SER A 320 16.90 2.65 6.68
N LYS A 321 15.65 2.79 7.14
CA LYS A 321 14.77 3.94 6.83
C LYS A 321 15.31 5.24 7.43
N GLU A 322 15.83 5.19 8.65
CA GLU A 322 16.46 6.33 9.32
C GLU A 322 17.66 6.84 8.51
N ARG A 323 18.54 5.93 8.07
CA ARG A 323 19.68 6.28 7.22
C ARG A 323 19.25 6.96 5.92
N GLU A 324 18.19 6.47 5.29
CA GLU A 324 17.64 7.08 4.08
C GLU A 324 17.11 8.50 4.34
N ILE A 325 16.39 8.72 5.44
CA ILE A 325 15.85 10.03 5.80
C ILE A 325 16.99 11.00 6.11
N ARG A 326 17.97 10.61 6.92
CA ARG A 326 19.15 11.43 7.24
C ARG A 326 19.91 11.83 5.97
N LYS A 327 20.07 10.89 5.02
CA LYS A 327 20.67 11.20 3.71
C LYS A 327 19.84 12.23 2.92
N ARG A 328 18.50 12.09 2.88
CA ARG A 328 17.64 13.09 2.21
C ARG A 328 17.73 14.47 2.85
N ILE A 329 17.89 14.56 4.17
CA ILE A 329 18.13 15.83 4.87
C ILE A 329 19.46 16.43 4.40
N GLU A 330 20.53 15.64 4.39
CA GLU A 330 21.86 16.06 3.90
C GLU A 330 21.81 16.56 2.45
N ASP A 331 21.21 15.78 1.54
CA ASP A 331 21.03 16.16 0.13
C ASP A 331 20.29 17.51 0.00
N THR A 332 19.25 17.72 0.81
CA THR A 332 18.46 18.97 0.82
C THR A 332 19.28 20.18 1.31
N ILE A 333 20.21 19.96 2.24
CA ILE A 333 21.14 20.97 2.75
C ILE A 333 22.22 21.27 1.71
N SER A 334 22.84 20.26 1.11
CA SER A 334 23.88 20.40 0.09
C SER A 334 23.38 21.14 -1.15
N ASP A 335 22.14 20.90 -1.57
CA ASP A 335 21.45 21.64 -2.63
C ASP A 335 21.18 23.12 -2.30
N SER A 336 21.42 23.54 -1.06
CA SER A 336 21.27 24.92 -0.59
C SER A 336 22.60 25.66 -0.48
N ILE A 337 23.73 24.94 -0.39
CA ILE A 337 25.08 25.52 -0.35
C ILE A 337 25.65 25.72 -1.77
N ASN A 338 25.24 24.89 -2.73
CA ASN A 338 25.71 24.92 -4.12
C ASN A 338 24.89 25.84 -5.06
N ARG A 339 24.00 26.70 -4.52
CA ARG A 339 23.29 27.76 -5.25
C ARG A 339 23.65 29.11 -4.64
#